data_AF-A0AAC8Q7E8-F1
#
_entry.id   AF-A0AAC8Q7E8-F1
#
_cell.length_a   1.000
_cell.length_b   1.000
_cell.length_c   1.000
_cell.angle_alpha   90.00
_cell.angle_beta   90.00
_cell.angle_gamma   90.00
#
_symmetry.space_group_name_H-M   'P 1'
#
loop_
_entity.id
_entity.type
_entity.pdbx_description
1 polymer ?
#
loop_
_entity_poly.entity_id
_entity_poly.type
_entity_poly.pdbx_seq_one_letter_code
_entity_poly.pdbx_strand_id
1 'polypeptide(L)'
;MDSPLSRHRFSRALCAVLALPWVLASCGPDQTGYVSPVCDGSFFALSGLSPPVPVDFVQLRQVRTNLDGDSSTEVVLNSSGTACATASDKAACESALSTLSSRSGFRSRCNEQVCYARYLVTTRGDEVVAHTSLEALKGFLGPIDTAQEAVLVASASYEDLSCRDMPRGAVRPNEGGGFTVIGHLKGFCLEVTQFVLDVSVSGEVKELRRYVLEPAWGQCQASAGASEG
;
A
#
# COMPACT_ATOMS: atom_id res chain seq x y z
N MET A 1 21.04 42.27 73.82
CA MET A 1 21.82 41.36 72.97
C MET A 1 21.17 41.33 71.61
N ASP A 2 21.97 41.76 70.66
CA ASP A 2 21.69 42.18 69.29
C ASP A 2 21.13 41.10 68.37
N SER A 3 20.37 41.54 67.36
CA SER A 3 19.99 40.77 66.16
C SER A 3 21.22 40.65 65.21
N PRO A 4 21.26 39.75 64.20
CA PRO A 4 20.40 39.91 63.03
C PRO A 4 19.88 38.64 62.33
N LEU A 5 18.77 38.90 61.64
CA LEU A 5 18.16 38.23 60.49
C LEU A 5 19.12 37.49 59.54
N SER A 6 18.68 36.32 59.06
CA SER A 6 18.88 35.93 57.67
C SER A 6 17.60 35.31 57.10
N ARG A 7 17.05 36.00 56.10
CA ARG A 7 15.95 35.56 55.24
C ARG A 7 16.55 34.81 54.06
N HIS A 8 16.18 33.55 53.84
CA HIS A 8 16.28 32.97 52.51
C HIS A 8 14.89 32.89 51.88
N ARG A 9 14.64 33.88 51.02
CA ARG A 9 13.55 33.89 50.04
C ARG A 9 13.93 32.86 48.96
N PHE A 10 13.20 31.76 48.86
CA PHE A 10 13.26 30.96 47.63
C PHE A 10 12.50 31.72 46.54
N SER A 11 13.28 32.22 45.60
CA SER A 11 12.84 33.04 44.49
C SER A 11 12.07 32.20 43.49
N ARG A 12 11.08 32.84 42.89
CA ARG A 12 10.18 32.35 41.84
C ARG A 12 11.01 31.96 40.61
N ALA A 13 10.79 30.78 40.07
CA ALA A 13 10.92 30.57 38.64
C ALA A 13 9.50 30.51 38.06
N LEU A 14 8.99 31.66 37.64
CA LEU A 14 7.90 31.69 36.68
C LEU A 14 8.42 31.01 35.40
N CYS A 15 7.83 29.89 35.00
CA CYS A 15 7.91 29.48 33.60
C CYS A 15 7.23 30.60 32.80
N ALA A 16 8.05 31.46 32.21
CA ALA A 16 7.62 32.43 31.24
C ALA A 16 6.96 31.66 30.09
N VAL A 17 5.64 31.79 29.99
CA VAL A 17 4.88 31.38 28.81
C VAL A 17 5.28 32.36 27.70
N LEU A 18 6.36 32.04 27.00
CA LEU A 18 6.59 32.59 25.68
C LEU A 18 5.51 31.97 24.81
N ALA A 19 4.53 32.79 24.43
CA ALA A 19 3.57 32.48 23.38
C ALA A 19 4.33 32.33 22.06
N LEU A 20 4.99 31.18 21.90
CA LEU A 20 5.33 30.67 20.58
C LEU A 20 3.99 30.33 19.93
N PRO A 21 3.70 30.84 18.71
CA PRO A 21 2.54 30.37 17.99
C PRO A 21 2.69 28.87 17.89
N TRP A 22 1.78 28.15 18.53
CA TRP A 22 1.65 26.72 18.38
C TRP A 22 1.31 26.52 16.90
N VAL A 23 2.34 26.33 16.08
CA VAL A 23 2.17 25.56 14.86
C VAL A 23 1.71 24.22 15.40
N LEU A 24 0.40 24.00 15.40
CA LEU A 24 -0.17 22.68 15.47
C LEU A 24 0.50 21.95 14.32
N ALA A 25 1.61 21.27 14.60
CA ALA A 25 2.17 20.30 13.70
C ALA A 25 1.04 19.30 13.52
N SER A 26 0.33 19.41 12.39
CA SER A 26 -0.66 18.44 12.00
C SER A 26 0.03 17.08 12.08
N CYS A 27 -0.51 16.17 12.88
CA CYS A 27 -0.02 14.79 12.95
C CYS A 27 -0.20 14.14 11.57
N GLY A 28 0.80 14.26 10.71
CA GLY A 28 0.79 13.70 9.37
C GLY A 28 1.92 14.26 8.50
N PRO A 29 2.31 13.53 7.45
CA PRO A 29 3.31 13.99 6.49
C PRO A 29 2.77 15.20 5.73
N ASP A 30 3.67 16.08 5.33
CA ASP A 30 3.37 17.09 4.32
C ASP A 30 2.88 16.39 3.04
N GLN A 31 1.65 16.72 2.63
CA GLN A 31 1.00 16.15 1.45
C GLN A 31 1.23 16.99 0.19
N THR A 32 2.08 18.01 0.25
CA THR A 32 2.42 18.83 -0.92
C THR A 32 2.99 17.96 -2.05
N GLY A 33 2.41 18.13 -3.24
CA GLY A 33 2.82 17.40 -4.45
C GLY A 33 2.28 15.97 -4.56
N TYR A 34 1.53 15.47 -3.56
CA TYR A 34 0.86 14.19 -3.66
C TYR A 34 -0.45 14.28 -4.43
N VAL A 35 -0.73 13.24 -5.21
CA VAL A 35 -2.02 13.02 -5.87
C VAL A 35 -2.62 11.69 -5.43
N SER A 36 -3.94 11.56 -5.47
CA SER A 36 -4.61 10.28 -5.24
C SER A 36 -4.27 9.29 -6.37
N PRO A 37 -4.10 7.99 -6.06
CA PRO A 37 -3.95 6.97 -7.08
C PRO A 37 -5.18 6.92 -7.99
N VAL A 38 -4.98 6.58 -9.27
CA VAL A 38 -6.11 6.37 -10.18
C VAL A 38 -6.71 4.99 -9.91
N CYS A 39 -8.05 4.93 -9.83
CA CYS A 39 -8.78 3.72 -9.50
C CYS A 39 -10.00 3.51 -10.38
N ASP A 40 -10.26 2.27 -10.74
CA ASP A 40 -11.50 1.83 -11.38
C ASP A 40 -12.34 1.10 -10.34
N GLY A 41 -13.43 1.76 -9.91
CA GLY A 41 -14.26 1.25 -8.82
C GLY A 41 -13.53 1.27 -7.47
N SER A 42 -13.20 0.08 -6.96
CA SER A 42 -12.54 -0.12 -5.66
C SER A 42 -11.09 -0.59 -5.78
N PHE A 43 -10.59 -0.78 -7.01
CA PHE A 43 -9.25 -1.28 -7.27
C PHE A 43 -8.42 -0.26 -8.04
N PHE A 44 -7.09 -0.32 -7.90
CA PHE A 44 -6.19 0.51 -8.69
C PHE A 44 -6.42 0.28 -10.18
N ALA A 45 -6.48 1.38 -10.91
CA ALA A 45 -6.56 1.35 -12.36
C ALA A 45 -5.35 0.60 -12.91
N LEU A 46 -5.57 -0.23 -13.93
CA LEU A 46 -4.46 -0.85 -14.66
C LEU A 46 -4.16 -0.09 -15.96
N SER A 47 -4.94 0.96 -16.24
CA SER A 47 -4.61 1.95 -17.26
C SER A 47 -3.45 2.82 -16.77
N GLY A 48 -2.60 3.26 -17.70
CA GLY A 48 -1.42 4.07 -17.38
C GLY A 48 -0.22 3.28 -16.87
N LEU A 49 -0.25 1.94 -16.90
CA LEU A 49 0.98 1.14 -16.84
C LEU A 49 1.75 1.29 -18.16
N SER A 50 3.08 1.31 -18.08
CA SER A 50 4.00 1.54 -19.19
C SER A 50 5.10 0.48 -19.25
N PRO A 51 4.75 -0.82 -19.33
CA PRO A 51 5.75 -1.88 -19.42
C PRO A 51 6.62 -1.70 -20.69
N PRO A 52 7.93 -2.00 -20.64
CA PRO A 52 8.85 -1.85 -21.78
C PRO A 52 8.40 -2.60 -23.04
N VAL A 53 7.68 -3.70 -22.85
CA VAL A 53 7.00 -4.40 -23.94
C VAL A 53 5.49 -4.23 -23.79
N PRO A 54 4.83 -3.48 -24.69
CA PRO A 54 3.40 -3.27 -24.65
C PRO A 54 2.62 -4.59 -24.69
N VAL A 55 1.47 -4.60 -24.03
CA VAL A 55 0.52 -5.73 -24.01
C VAL A 55 -0.85 -5.25 -24.49
N ASP A 56 -1.65 -6.17 -25.02
CA ASP A 56 -3.01 -5.87 -25.47
C ASP A 56 -3.95 -5.65 -24.28
N PHE A 57 -3.70 -6.38 -23.20
CA PHE A 57 -4.58 -6.47 -22.05
C PHE A 57 -3.78 -6.81 -20.80
N VAL A 58 -4.25 -6.25 -19.68
CA VAL A 58 -3.77 -6.55 -18.34
C VAL A 58 -4.97 -6.73 -17.42
N GLN A 59 -4.89 -7.71 -16.52
CA GLN A 59 -5.96 -8.04 -15.60
C GLN A 59 -5.38 -8.44 -14.24
N LEU A 60 -5.88 -7.80 -13.19
CA LEU A 60 -5.57 -8.17 -11.82
C LEU A 60 -6.59 -9.18 -11.33
N ARG A 61 -6.10 -10.31 -10.86
CA ARG A 61 -6.91 -11.39 -10.30
C ARG A 61 -6.53 -11.64 -8.86
N GLN A 62 -7.48 -12.15 -8.09
CA GLN A 62 -7.26 -12.61 -6.74
C GLN A 62 -7.69 -14.07 -6.62
N VAL A 63 -6.75 -14.89 -6.18
CA VAL A 63 -7.04 -16.26 -5.76
C VAL A 63 -7.34 -16.26 -4.26
N ARG A 64 -8.35 -17.02 -3.89
CA ARG A 64 -8.76 -17.30 -2.53
C ARG A 64 -8.71 -18.81 -2.32
N THR A 65 -7.80 -19.27 -1.48
CA THR A 65 -7.55 -20.69 -1.21
C THR A 65 -7.90 -20.99 0.24
N ASN A 66 -8.75 -22.00 0.47
CA ASN A 66 -9.05 -22.46 1.83
C ASN A 66 -7.79 -23.07 2.47
N LEU A 67 -7.68 -23.04 3.80
CA LEU A 67 -6.51 -23.59 4.50
C LEU A 67 -6.35 -25.11 4.36
N ASP A 68 -7.42 -25.83 4.06
CA ASP A 68 -7.36 -27.25 3.70
C ASP A 68 -6.69 -27.49 2.33
N GLY A 69 -6.50 -26.44 1.52
CA GLY A 69 -5.84 -26.48 0.23
C GLY A 69 -6.65 -27.13 -0.90
N ASP A 70 -7.84 -27.66 -0.57
CA ASP A 70 -8.66 -28.49 -1.46
C ASP A 70 -9.53 -27.67 -2.41
N SER A 71 -9.81 -26.42 -2.07
CA SER A 71 -10.55 -25.51 -2.94
C SER A 71 -9.92 -24.13 -3.05
N SER A 72 -9.88 -23.64 -4.29
CA SER A 72 -9.51 -22.27 -4.62
C SER A 72 -10.57 -21.65 -5.50
N THR A 73 -10.93 -20.42 -5.20
CA THR A 73 -11.82 -19.59 -6.02
C THR A 73 -11.05 -18.39 -6.51
N GLU A 74 -11.35 -17.92 -7.71
CA GLU A 74 -10.66 -16.79 -8.31
C GLU A 74 -11.67 -15.74 -8.75
N VAL A 75 -11.32 -14.47 -8.54
CA VAL A 75 -12.11 -13.34 -8.99
C VAL A 75 -11.24 -12.34 -9.74
N VAL A 76 -11.81 -11.75 -10.78
CA VAL A 76 -11.22 -10.60 -11.48
C VAL A 76 -11.48 -9.35 -10.64
N LEU A 77 -10.41 -8.63 -10.29
CA LEU A 77 -10.51 -7.39 -9.53
C LEU A 77 -10.60 -6.17 -10.45
N ASN A 78 -9.72 -6.11 -11.45
CA ASN A 78 -9.72 -5.03 -12.44
C ASN A 78 -9.07 -5.49 -13.74
N SER A 79 -9.30 -4.75 -14.83
CA SER A 79 -8.67 -4.99 -16.13
C SER A 79 -8.54 -3.71 -16.95
N SER A 80 -7.56 -3.68 -17.85
CA SER A 80 -7.39 -2.61 -18.84
C SER A 80 -6.93 -3.18 -20.18
N GLY A 81 -7.32 -2.51 -21.27
CA GLY A 81 -7.04 -2.95 -22.64
C GLY A 81 -8.10 -3.88 -23.23
N THR A 82 -7.76 -4.56 -24.33
CA THR A 82 -8.63 -5.51 -25.03
C THR A 82 -7.95 -6.86 -25.10
N ALA A 83 -8.51 -7.88 -24.45
CA ALA A 83 -7.95 -9.23 -24.43
C ALA A 83 -7.69 -9.76 -25.85
N CYS A 84 -6.50 -10.31 -26.06
CA CYS A 84 -6.09 -10.98 -27.30
C CYS A 84 -6.26 -10.12 -28.56
N ALA A 85 -6.13 -8.79 -28.45
CA ALA A 85 -6.40 -7.86 -29.54
C ALA A 85 -5.48 -8.08 -30.75
N THR A 86 -4.23 -8.49 -30.52
CA THR A 86 -3.23 -8.73 -31.58
C THR A 86 -2.95 -10.21 -31.82
N ALA A 87 -3.74 -11.12 -31.23
CA ALA A 87 -3.60 -12.57 -31.41
C ALA A 87 -3.83 -12.99 -32.87
N SER A 88 -2.99 -13.89 -33.36
CA SER A 88 -3.19 -14.54 -34.66
C SER A 88 -4.31 -15.58 -34.60
N ASP A 89 -4.46 -16.26 -33.45
CA ASP A 89 -5.61 -17.10 -33.10
C ASP A 89 -6.30 -16.55 -31.85
N LYS A 90 -7.24 -15.63 -32.09
CA LYS A 90 -7.99 -14.97 -31.01
C LYS A 90 -8.78 -15.96 -30.14
N ALA A 91 -9.37 -17.00 -30.74
CA ALA A 91 -10.18 -17.95 -29.99
C ALA A 91 -9.31 -18.81 -29.05
N ALA A 92 -8.13 -19.25 -29.52
CA ALA A 92 -7.18 -19.97 -28.69
C ALA A 92 -6.65 -19.09 -27.54
N CYS A 93 -6.28 -17.84 -27.83
CA CYS A 93 -5.82 -16.89 -26.80
C CYS A 93 -6.89 -16.61 -25.75
N GLU A 94 -8.14 -16.35 -26.16
CA GLU A 94 -9.26 -16.09 -25.22
C GLU A 94 -9.57 -17.33 -24.37
N SER A 95 -9.53 -18.52 -24.97
CA SER A 95 -9.68 -19.78 -24.24
C SER A 95 -8.56 -19.97 -23.22
N ALA A 96 -7.30 -19.72 -23.60
CA ALA A 96 -6.16 -19.78 -22.69
C ALA A 96 -6.31 -18.77 -21.54
N LEU A 97 -6.71 -17.53 -21.83
CA LEU A 97 -6.99 -16.51 -20.83
C LEU A 97 -8.09 -16.92 -19.84
N SER A 98 -9.19 -17.50 -20.33
CA SER A 98 -10.32 -17.91 -19.49
C SER A 98 -10.03 -19.11 -18.58
N THR A 99 -9.12 -19.98 -19.00
CA THR A 99 -8.77 -21.23 -18.28
C THR A 99 -7.53 -21.07 -17.41
N LEU A 100 -6.71 -20.04 -17.66
CA LEU A 100 -5.57 -19.70 -16.83
C LEU A 100 -6.04 -19.44 -15.40
N SER A 101 -5.40 -20.12 -14.46
CA SER A 101 -5.57 -19.92 -13.02
C SER A 101 -4.22 -20.02 -12.34
N SER A 102 -4.13 -19.47 -11.13
CA SER A 102 -2.93 -19.59 -10.30
C SER A 102 -3.29 -19.91 -8.86
N ARG A 103 -2.48 -20.75 -8.21
CA ARG A 103 -2.53 -20.99 -6.76
C ARG A 103 -1.61 -20.07 -5.97
N SER A 104 -0.77 -19.31 -6.66
CA SER A 104 0.20 -18.39 -6.07
C SER A 104 0.01 -16.98 -6.60
N GLY A 105 0.56 -16.02 -5.88
CA GLY A 105 0.49 -14.61 -6.21
C GLY A 105 1.42 -13.79 -5.32
N PHE A 106 1.55 -12.51 -5.65
CA PHE A 106 2.09 -11.52 -4.74
C PHE A 106 1.05 -11.13 -3.68
N ARG A 107 1.52 -10.44 -2.63
CA ARG A 107 0.69 -9.99 -1.50
C ARG A 107 -0.12 -11.12 -0.85
N SER A 108 0.52 -12.27 -0.62
CA SER A 108 -0.12 -13.40 0.04
C SER A 108 -0.42 -13.07 1.51
N ARG A 109 -1.67 -13.24 1.93
CA ARG A 109 -2.17 -12.97 3.28
C ARG A 109 -3.11 -14.10 3.67
N CYS A 110 -2.94 -14.67 4.86
CA CYS A 110 -3.83 -15.69 5.40
C CYS A 110 -4.51 -15.20 6.66
N ASN A 111 -5.75 -15.60 6.85
CA ASN A 111 -6.43 -15.60 8.15
C ASN A 111 -6.67 -17.05 8.59
N GLU A 112 -7.42 -17.25 9.67
CA GLU A 112 -7.70 -18.57 10.26
C GLU A 112 -8.49 -19.53 9.35
N GLN A 113 -9.00 -19.08 8.21
CA GLN A 113 -9.87 -19.88 7.34
C GLN A 113 -9.39 -19.90 5.89
N VAL A 114 -8.72 -18.85 5.44
CA VAL A 114 -8.48 -18.62 4.02
C VAL A 114 -7.24 -17.78 3.77
N CYS A 115 -6.53 -18.12 2.69
CA CYS A 115 -5.44 -17.35 2.14
C CYS A 115 -5.88 -16.63 0.87
N TYR A 116 -5.41 -15.40 0.71
CA TYR A 116 -5.59 -14.58 -0.47
C TYR A 116 -4.24 -14.29 -1.10
N ALA A 117 -4.15 -14.36 -2.41
CA ALA A 117 -3.01 -13.84 -3.16
C ALA A 117 -3.50 -13.16 -4.43
N ARG A 118 -2.72 -12.22 -4.96
CA ARG A 118 -3.04 -11.50 -6.19
C ARG A 118 -2.00 -11.78 -7.25
N TYR A 119 -2.42 -11.80 -8.51
CA TYR A 119 -1.52 -11.95 -9.62
C TYR A 119 -2.03 -11.18 -10.83
N LEU A 120 -1.11 -10.74 -11.70
CA LEU A 120 -1.47 -10.11 -12.97
C LEU A 120 -1.52 -11.17 -14.07
N VAL A 121 -2.47 -10.99 -14.97
CA VAL A 121 -2.54 -11.71 -16.24
C VAL A 121 -2.40 -10.72 -17.38
N THR A 122 -1.61 -11.04 -18.39
CA THR A 122 -1.42 -10.21 -19.57
C THR A 122 -1.60 -11.01 -20.84
N THR A 123 -2.13 -10.38 -21.89
CA THR A 123 -2.15 -10.95 -23.25
C THR A 123 -1.36 -10.08 -24.22
N ARG A 124 -0.61 -10.70 -25.12
CA ARG A 124 0.11 -10.03 -26.22
C ARG A 124 0.26 -10.98 -27.38
N GLY A 125 -0.36 -10.69 -28.52
CA GLY A 125 -0.45 -11.66 -29.59
C GLY A 125 -1.10 -12.94 -29.08
N ASP A 126 -0.51 -14.09 -29.40
CA ASP A 126 -1.00 -15.40 -28.95
C ASP A 126 -0.56 -15.75 -27.51
N GLU A 127 0.27 -14.91 -26.87
CA GLU A 127 0.80 -15.18 -25.55
C GLU A 127 -0.16 -14.73 -24.46
N VAL A 128 -0.38 -15.63 -23.48
CA VAL A 128 -1.08 -15.36 -22.22
C VAL A 128 -0.14 -15.69 -21.07
N VAL A 129 0.13 -14.72 -20.19
CA VAL A 129 1.13 -14.87 -19.11
C VAL A 129 0.52 -14.51 -17.75
N ALA A 130 0.81 -15.31 -16.72
CA ALA A 130 0.51 -15.00 -15.32
C ALA A 130 1.78 -14.56 -14.58
N HIS A 131 1.74 -13.39 -13.96
CA HIS A 131 2.80 -12.83 -13.12
C HIS A 131 2.44 -13.04 -11.64
N THR A 132 2.91 -14.16 -11.09
CA THR A 132 2.46 -14.71 -9.80
C THR A 132 3.40 -14.43 -8.63
N SER A 133 4.41 -13.59 -8.83
CA SER A 133 5.33 -13.15 -7.79
C SER A 133 5.62 -11.67 -7.90
N LEU A 134 6.14 -11.08 -6.83
CA LEU A 134 6.55 -9.67 -6.84
C LEU A 134 7.68 -9.43 -7.86
N GLU A 135 8.61 -10.37 -7.99
CA GLU A 135 9.69 -10.29 -8.98
C GLU A 135 9.18 -10.41 -10.41
N ALA A 136 8.20 -11.28 -10.68
CA ALA A 136 7.55 -11.36 -11.99
C ALA A 136 6.79 -10.07 -12.33
N LEU A 137 6.09 -9.49 -11.34
CA LEU A 137 5.42 -8.20 -11.49
C LEU A 137 6.43 -7.09 -11.86
N LYS A 138 7.53 -6.95 -11.11
CA LYS A 138 8.57 -5.96 -11.42
C LYS A 138 9.22 -6.22 -12.78
N GLY A 139 9.49 -7.49 -13.11
CA GLY A 139 10.03 -7.86 -14.42
C GLY A 139 9.11 -7.50 -15.58
N PHE A 140 7.80 -7.63 -15.40
CA PHE A 140 6.81 -7.18 -16.37
C PHE A 140 6.77 -5.65 -16.51
N LEU A 141 6.73 -4.93 -15.39
CA LEU A 141 6.66 -3.47 -15.38
C LEU A 141 7.97 -2.82 -15.86
N GLY A 142 9.11 -3.48 -15.68
CA GLY A 142 10.41 -2.88 -15.98
C GLY A 142 10.72 -1.69 -15.05
N PRO A 143 11.34 -0.62 -15.58
CA PRO A 143 11.52 0.61 -14.82
C PRO A 143 10.17 1.19 -14.35
N ILE A 144 10.07 1.51 -13.07
CA ILE A 144 8.89 2.16 -12.50
C ILE A 144 8.96 3.65 -12.83
N ASP A 145 8.27 4.05 -13.90
CA ASP A 145 8.29 5.41 -14.43
C ASP A 145 6.91 6.09 -14.41
N THR A 146 5.87 5.37 -14.01
CA THR A 146 4.54 5.92 -13.76
C THR A 146 4.13 5.84 -12.30
N ALA A 147 3.31 6.81 -11.87
CA ALA A 147 2.72 6.81 -10.54
C ALA A 147 1.85 5.56 -10.30
N GLN A 148 1.22 5.03 -11.36
CA GLN A 148 0.34 3.88 -11.26
C GLN A 148 1.12 2.58 -11.02
N GLU A 149 2.27 2.42 -11.67
CA GLU A 149 3.19 1.31 -11.40
C GLU A 149 3.74 1.36 -9.98
N ALA A 150 4.12 2.55 -9.50
CA ALA A 150 4.60 2.71 -8.14
C ALA A 150 3.55 2.31 -7.10
N VAL A 151 2.29 2.73 -7.30
CA VAL A 151 1.16 2.33 -6.45
C VAL A 151 0.95 0.82 -6.52
N LEU A 152 1.00 0.22 -7.71
CA LEU A 152 0.80 -1.21 -7.88
C LEU A 152 1.90 -2.01 -7.17
N VAL A 153 3.17 -1.66 -7.35
CA VAL A 153 4.32 -2.31 -6.69
C VAL A 153 4.31 -2.10 -5.19
N ALA A 154 4.01 -0.88 -4.71
CA ALA A 154 3.85 -0.61 -3.28
C ALA A 154 2.72 -1.45 -2.68
N SER A 155 1.57 -1.54 -3.37
CA SER A 155 0.46 -2.38 -2.92
C SER A 155 0.79 -3.89 -2.99
N ALA A 156 1.63 -4.34 -3.93
CA ALA A 156 2.03 -5.74 -4.02
C ALA A 156 3.04 -6.14 -2.94
N SER A 157 3.86 -5.17 -2.50
CA SER A 157 4.96 -5.37 -1.54
C SER A 157 4.55 -5.10 -0.09
N TYR A 158 3.59 -4.20 0.12
CA TYR A 158 3.25 -3.65 1.42
C TYR A 158 1.73 -3.63 1.65
N GLU A 159 1.30 -2.78 2.58
CA GLU A 159 -0.05 -2.71 3.13
C GLU A 159 -1.10 -2.09 2.18
N ASP A 160 -2.28 -1.78 2.73
CA ASP A 160 -3.40 -1.22 1.97
C ASP A 160 -3.15 0.22 1.55
N LEU A 161 -3.64 0.57 0.37
CA LEU A 161 -3.60 1.93 -0.16
C LEU A 161 -5.04 2.33 -0.48
N SER A 162 -5.43 3.54 -0.12
CA SER A 162 -6.76 4.08 -0.42
C SER A 162 -6.79 4.82 -1.74
N CYS A 163 -7.86 4.62 -2.51
CA CYS A 163 -8.11 5.41 -3.72
C CYS A 163 -8.67 6.81 -3.42
N ARG A 164 -9.26 7.02 -2.24
CA ARG A 164 -10.12 8.19 -1.96
C ARG A 164 -9.74 8.97 -0.71
N ASP A 165 -8.78 8.46 0.06
CA ASP A 165 -8.35 9.04 1.32
C ASP A 165 -6.84 9.28 1.22
N MET A 166 -6.43 10.51 0.88
CA MET A 166 -5.03 10.88 0.64
C MET A 166 -4.10 10.51 1.80
N PRO A 167 -4.46 10.75 3.08
CA PRO A 167 -3.73 10.23 4.24
C PRO A 167 -3.51 8.71 4.23
N ARG A 168 -4.27 7.93 3.47
CA ARG A 168 -4.16 6.47 3.41
C ARG A 168 -3.76 5.94 2.03
N GLY A 169 -3.52 6.83 1.07
CA GLY A 169 -3.29 6.47 -0.31
C GLY A 169 -3.03 7.69 -1.16
N ALA A 170 -1.75 7.93 -1.46
CA ALA A 170 -1.33 9.00 -2.34
C ALA A 170 0.04 8.67 -2.95
N VAL A 171 0.38 9.32 -4.06
CA VAL A 171 1.65 9.10 -4.76
C VAL A 171 2.18 10.42 -5.29
N ARG A 172 3.52 10.57 -5.30
CA ARG A 172 4.23 11.65 -5.99
C ARG A 172 5.59 11.17 -6.50
N PRO A 173 6.17 11.83 -7.52
CA PRO A 173 7.58 11.61 -7.88
C PRO A 173 8.52 11.98 -6.71
N ASN A 174 9.66 11.28 -6.62
CA ASN A 174 10.74 11.62 -5.68
C ASN A 174 11.98 12.16 -6.42
N GLU A 175 12.94 12.71 -5.68
CA GLU A 175 14.18 13.26 -6.26
C GLU A 175 15.12 12.18 -6.84
N GLY A 176 14.94 10.92 -6.45
CA GLY A 176 15.70 9.77 -6.94
C GLY A 176 15.21 9.22 -8.28
N GLY A 177 14.23 9.87 -8.92
CA GLY A 177 13.62 9.43 -10.19
C GLY A 177 12.55 8.34 -10.05
N GLY A 178 12.28 7.87 -8.83
CA GLY A 178 11.17 6.98 -8.52
C GLY A 178 9.99 7.74 -7.92
N PHE A 179 9.29 7.12 -6.96
CA PHE A 179 8.08 7.66 -6.37
C PHE A 179 8.08 7.55 -4.85
N THR A 180 7.45 8.52 -4.18
CA THR A 180 7.03 8.37 -2.79
C THR A 180 5.54 8.04 -2.75
N VAL A 181 5.20 6.97 -2.03
CA VAL A 181 3.84 6.44 -1.93
C VAL A 181 3.38 6.42 -0.47
N ILE A 182 2.17 6.89 -0.22
CA ILE A 182 1.49 6.80 1.08
C ILE A 182 0.61 5.56 1.07
N GLY A 183 0.79 4.70 2.07
CA GLY A 183 -0.09 3.56 2.36
C GLY A 183 -0.51 3.54 3.82
N HIS A 184 -1.32 2.57 4.21
CA HIS A 184 -1.76 2.39 5.59
C HIS A 184 -1.96 0.92 5.95
N LEU A 185 -1.87 0.65 7.25
CA LEU A 185 -2.33 -0.60 7.86
C LEU A 185 -3.57 -0.30 8.68
N LYS A 186 -4.57 -1.16 8.54
CA LYS A 186 -5.73 -1.21 9.43
C LYS A 186 -6.03 -2.66 9.77
N GLY A 187 -6.07 -2.97 11.06
CA GLY A 187 -6.53 -4.26 11.57
C GLY A 187 -7.63 -4.07 12.61
N PHE A 188 -8.41 -5.12 12.85
CA PHE A 188 -9.33 -5.14 13.99
C PHE A 188 -8.52 -4.99 15.28
N CYS A 189 -8.93 -4.08 16.17
CA CYS A 189 -8.21 -3.72 17.41
C CYS A 189 -6.80 -3.11 17.24
N LEU A 190 -6.35 -2.81 16.03
CA LEU A 190 -5.03 -2.20 15.81
C LEU A 190 -5.15 -0.68 15.63
N GLU A 191 -4.03 0.00 15.91
CA GLU A 191 -3.85 1.38 15.47
C GLU A 191 -3.90 1.46 13.93
N VAL A 192 -4.50 2.54 13.41
CA VAL A 192 -4.39 2.83 11.99
C VAL A 192 -3.07 3.54 11.77
N THR A 193 -2.12 2.85 11.13
CA THR A 193 -0.79 3.40 10.84
C THR A 193 -0.69 3.80 9.39
N GLN A 194 -0.22 5.01 9.13
CA GLN A 194 0.19 5.47 7.81
C GLN A 194 1.68 5.18 7.60
N PHE A 195 2.04 4.83 6.38
CA PHE A 195 3.41 4.62 5.95
C PHE A 195 3.74 5.53 4.78
N VAL A 196 4.94 6.09 4.80
CA VAL A 196 5.54 6.80 3.67
C VAL A 196 6.61 5.88 3.11
N LEU A 197 6.39 5.42 1.88
CA LEU A 197 7.21 4.44 1.18
C LEU A 197 7.99 5.13 0.06
N ASP A 198 9.26 4.81 -0.07
CA ASP A 198 10.06 5.08 -1.26
C ASP A 198 9.94 3.89 -2.21
N VAL A 199 9.62 4.16 -3.46
CA VAL A 199 9.62 3.18 -4.55
C VAL A 199 10.68 3.60 -5.54
N SER A 200 11.74 2.80 -5.66
CA SER A 200 12.83 3.07 -6.60
C SER A 200 12.40 2.81 -8.04
N VAL A 201 13.22 3.27 -9.00
CA VAL A 201 13.05 2.97 -10.43
C VAL A 201 13.08 1.46 -10.71
N SER A 202 13.76 0.65 -9.88
CA SER A 202 13.77 -0.81 -10.02
C SER A 202 12.58 -1.50 -9.33
N GLY A 203 11.69 -0.73 -8.70
CA GLY A 203 10.55 -1.24 -7.94
C GLY A 203 10.91 -1.77 -6.55
N GLU A 204 12.10 -1.44 -6.02
CA GLU A 204 12.38 -1.68 -4.60
C GLU A 204 11.52 -0.77 -3.74
N VAL A 205 10.87 -1.33 -2.71
CA VAL A 205 9.99 -0.58 -1.80
C VAL A 205 10.64 -0.50 -0.43
N LYS A 206 10.86 0.72 0.06
CA LYS A 206 11.46 0.99 1.37
C LYS A 206 10.58 1.90 2.20
N GLU A 207 10.32 1.54 3.45
CA GLU A 207 9.67 2.46 4.39
C GLU A 207 10.62 3.60 4.77
N LEU A 208 10.17 4.84 4.57
CA LEU A 208 10.87 6.04 5.00
C LEU A 208 10.42 6.48 6.39
N ARG A 209 9.11 6.50 6.62
CA ARG A 209 8.49 6.95 7.88
C ARG A 209 7.15 6.26 8.12
N ARG A 210 6.72 6.26 9.39
CA ARG A 210 5.39 5.84 9.81
C ARG A 210 4.76 6.82 10.80
N TYR A 211 3.43 6.91 10.76
CA TYR A 211 2.63 7.78 11.62
C TYR A 211 1.39 7.04 12.12
N VAL A 212 1.05 7.18 13.40
CA VAL A 212 -0.22 6.70 13.93
C VAL A 212 -1.31 7.72 13.60
N LEU A 213 -2.26 7.33 12.75
CA LEU A 213 -3.41 8.16 12.38
C LEU A 213 -4.52 8.05 13.42
N GLU A 214 -4.81 6.82 13.86
CA GLU A 214 -5.85 6.54 14.85
C GLU A 214 -5.28 5.56 15.88
N PRO A 215 -5.46 5.80 17.19
CA PRO A 215 -5.03 4.85 18.21
C PRO A 215 -5.86 3.55 18.14
N ALA A 216 -5.31 2.48 18.69
CA ALA A 216 -6.06 1.24 18.89
C ALA A 216 -7.36 1.51 19.68
N TRP A 217 -8.44 0.81 19.33
CA TRP A 217 -9.72 0.98 20.00
C TRP A 217 -9.62 0.63 21.49
N GLY A 218 -10.11 1.53 22.37
CA GLY A 218 -9.92 1.43 23.83
C GLY A 218 -10.49 0.16 24.47
N GLN A 219 -11.49 -0.48 23.87
CA GLN A 219 -12.00 -1.78 24.34
C GLN A 219 -10.98 -2.92 24.20
N CYS A 220 -9.99 -2.77 23.32
CA CYS A 220 -8.90 -3.73 23.14
C CYS A 220 -7.67 -3.38 24.01
N GLN A 221 -7.63 -2.19 24.64
CA GLN A 221 -6.57 -1.81 25.59
C GLN A 221 -6.80 -2.42 26.99
N ALA A 222 -8.06 -2.77 27.33
CA ALA A 222 -8.41 -3.35 28.61
C ALA A 222 -7.99 -4.83 28.80
N SER A 223 -7.71 -5.56 27.70
CA SER A 223 -7.28 -6.97 27.76
C SER A 223 -5.76 -7.17 27.87
N ALA A 224 -4.96 -6.15 27.57
CA ALA A 224 -3.50 -6.20 27.74
C ALA A 224 -3.03 -5.87 29.17
N GLY A 225 -3.89 -5.23 29.98
CA GLY A 225 -3.60 -4.85 31.36
C GLY A 225 -4.00 -5.88 32.43
N ALA A 226 -4.47 -7.07 32.04
CA ALA A 226 -5.01 -8.07 32.96
C ALA A 226 -4.06 -9.26 33.25
N SER A 227 -2.77 -9.17 32.88
CA SER A 227 -1.77 -10.20 33.19
C SER A 227 -0.75 -9.82 34.27
N GLU A 228 -0.95 -8.69 34.97
CA GLU A 228 -0.20 -8.36 36.18
C GLU A 228 -1.19 -8.02 37.29
N GLY A 229 -1.62 -9.05 38.02
CA GLY A 229 -2.49 -8.96 39.20
C GLY A 229 -2.47 -10.26 39.98
#